data_AF-A0A3C0KBE5-F1
#
_entry.id   AF-A0A3C0KBE5-F1
#
_cell.length_a   1.000
_cell.length_b   1.000
_cell.length_c   1.000
_cell.angle_alpha   90.00
_cell.angle_beta   90.00
_cell.angle_gamma   90.00
#
_symmetry.space_group_name_H-M   'P 1'
#
loop_
_entity.id
_entity.type
_entity.pdbx_description
1 polymer ?
#
loop_
_entity_poly.entity_id
_entity_poly.type
_entity_poly.pdbx_seq_one_letter_code
_entity_poly.pdbx_strand_id
1 'polypeptide(L)'
;MFSADADYSNFIPFSTHVDAHVVKTREGDYLITWLLSGFPFVGREDWELEHRHRTFNNLLQSLRAPDFENLAFWAHDIRRRRQIRGEACYPHRFSQALHDHYMERLSTKRLMHNELYLTMVYRPVVSGRRFTAMARDVATLRKEERACLEKINELAGNVEALLQDYAPYRLGLYESVHRQVFSENLEFYGYLLNHTDEPVPVLQAPIYGYLPTSRHLFNPGSGDFAVRTSNGENHYGAILNIKEYADSSWPGILNGLKYLEFEYVVTHSFTPMSRYDAMKVLQRTKGAMLSSEDKAVSQIVELDYAMDQLASGNFVLGQYHFNMAIYAANQDDLYLNVAQARAQLSGASFVTVKEDVAVAAAYYAQLPCNWRFRPRIANLSSLNFLGLCPLHNFATGKAAFNPWGASVSVLQTLNNQAYHFNFHATRPNEYSLGEKAVANTMVIGKSGTGKTALINFLLAQVQKLQPEPTVFFFDKDKGAQIFIQACGGRYFTLEKGKPTGFNPLQCDNTPENEQFLVGLVQTLCGKDKYSATEQEDLIRAVRAILDTPRHLRTLSNLRKSLPNMGE
;
A
#
# COMPACT_ATOMS: atom_id res chain seq x y z
N MET A 1 31.48 24.09 -5.41
CA MET A 1 31.14 25.01 -4.31
C MET A 1 29.66 25.34 -4.48
N PHE A 2 28.81 24.95 -3.52
CA PHE A 2 27.36 25.07 -3.64
C PHE A 2 26.94 26.55 -3.47
N SER A 3 26.29 27.16 -4.48
CA SER A 3 25.73 28.52 -4.34
C SER A 3 24.32 28.42 -3.77
N ALA A 4 24.05 29.04 -2.63
CA ALA A 4 22.68 29.26 -2.17
C ALA A 4 22.47 30.77 -2.14
N ASP A 5 21.50 31.27 -2.91
CA ASP A 5 20.89 32.61 -2.81
C ASP A 5 19.75 32.78 -3.84
N ALA A 6 19.00 31.72 -4.14
CA ALA A 6 17.77 31.82 -4.93
C ALA A 6 16.57 31.78 -4.00
N ASP A 7 15.62 32.71 -4.18
CA ASP A 7 14.32 32.66 -3.52
C ASP A 7 13.56 31.39 -3.95
N TYR A 8 13.57 30.37 -3.07
CA TYR A 8 13.00 29.04 -3.31
C TYR A 8 11.51 29.09 -3.66
N SER A 9 10.80 30.14 -3.24
CA SER A 9 9.37 30.31 -3.47
C SER A 9 9.00 30.34 -4.96
N ASN A 10 9.93 30.72 -5.83
CA ASN A 10 9.72 30.75 -7.28
C ASN A 10 9.62 29.37 -7.92
N PHE A 11 10.11 28.33 -7.24
CA PHE A 11 10.05 26.95 -7.71
C PHE A 11 8.84 26.19 -7.14
N ILE A 12 8.06 26.80 -6.25
CA ILE A 12 6.90 26.14 -5.64
C ILE A 12 5.62 26.59 -6.35
N PRO A 13 4.85 25.64 -6.92
CA PRO A 13 3.64 25.98 -7.66
C PRO A 13 2.42 26.20 -6.75
N PHE A 14 2.45 25.76 -5.50
CA PHE A 14 1.30 25.77 -4.58
C PHE A 14 1.05 27.15 -3.97
N SER A 15 -0.20 27.61 -4.04
CA SER A 15 -0.63 28.91 -3.52
C SER A 15 -1.34 28.76 -2.18
N THR A 16 -2.51 28.13 -2.13
CA THR A 16 -3.36 28.04 -0.93
C THR A 16 -4.19 26.76 -0.93
N HIS A 17 -4.67 26.36 0.25
CA HIS A 17 -5.83 25.47 0.34
C HIS A 17 -7.10 26.24 -0.06
N VAL A 18 -7.96 25.59 -0.83
CA VAL A 18 -9.29 26.13 -1.22
C VAL A 18 -10.43 25.23 -0.76
N ASP A 19 -10.11 24.00 -0.35
CA ASP A 19 -10.99 23.05 0.31
C ASP A 19 -10.14 22.15 1.23
N ALA A 20 -10.77 21.32 2.05
CA ALA A 20 -10.10 20.37 2.94
C ALA A 20 -9.16 19.43 2.18
N HIS A 21 -9.51 19.04 0.95
CA HIS A 21 -8.72 18.11 0.14
C HIS A 21 -8.07 18.75 -1.10
N VAL A 22 -8.34 20.03 -1.36
CA VAL A 22 -7.95 20.69 -2.62
C VAL A 22 -6.96 21.81 -2.36
N VAL A 23 -5.80 21.72 -3.01
CA VAL A 23 -4.80 22.78 -3.08
C VAL A 23 -4.93 23.49 -4.43
N LYS A 24 -4.71 24.80 -4.45
CA LYS A 24 -4.70 25.63 -5.66
C LYS A 24 -3.29 26.10 -5.97
N THR A 25 -2.92 26.07 -7.24
CA THR A 25 -1.62 26.56 -7.72
C THR A 25 -1.65 28.04 -8.04
N ARG A 26 -0.47 28.64 -8.20
CA ARG A 26 -0.28 30.04 -8.65
C ARG A 26 -0.82 30.27 -10.07
N GLU A 27 -0.86 29.22 -10.89
CA GLU A 27 -1.39 29.26 -12.26
C GLU A 27 -2.92 29.12 -12.32
N GLY A 28 -3.57 28.78 -11.20
CA GLY A 28 -5.03 28.63 -11.10
C GLY A 28 -5.52 27.20 -11.34
N ASP A 29 -4.61 26.23 -11.37
CA ASP A 29 -4.92 24.80 -11.39
C ASP A 29 -5.26 24.28 -9.99
N TYR A 30 -6.09 23.25 -9.91
CA TYR A 30 -6.55 22.63 -8.67
C TYR A 30 -6.02 21.20 -8.59
N LEU A 31 -5.53 20.77 -7.42
CA LEU A 31 -4.99 19.43 -7.23
C LEU A 31 -5.64 18.68 -6.07
N ILE A 32 -5.87 17.39 -6.29
CA ILE A 32 -6.20 16.40 -5.27
C ILE A 32 -5.14 15.31 -5.31
N THR A 33 -4.66 14.92 -4.13
CA THR A 33 -3.67 13.86 -3.96
C THR A 33 -4.25 12.72 -3.14
N TRP A 34 -3.97 11.49 -3.58
CA TRP A 34 -4.27 10.27 -2.86
C TRP A 34 -2.98 9.58 -2.43
N LEU A 35 -2.95 9.10 -1.19
CA LEU A 35 -2.06 8.03 -0.77
C LEU A 35 -2.72 6.69 -1.13
N LEU A 36 -1.98 5.81 -1.79
CA LEU A 36 -2.45 4.50 -2.21
C LEU A 36 -1.68 3.40 -1.45
N SER A 37 -2.40 2.37 -0.99
CA SER A 37 -1.72 1.13 -0.57
C SER A 37 -1.04 0.47 -1.77
N GLY A 38 -1.62 0.65 -2.96
CA GLY A 38 -1.14 0.08 -4.22
C GLY A 38 -1.66 -1.33 -4.46
N PHE A 39 -1.61 -1.77 -5.71
CA PHE A 39 -2.07 -3.09 -6.09
C PHE A 39 -0.99 -4.15 -5.82
N PRO A 40 -1.25 -5.18 -4.99
CA PRO A 40 -0.29 -6.23 -4.72
C PRO A 40 0.03 -7.03 -5.98
N PHE A 41 1.25 -6.89 -6.51
CA PHE A 41 1.65 -7.53 -7.77
C PHE A 41 2.29 -8.92 -7.58
N VAL A 42 2.84 -9.19 -6.40
CA VAL A 42 3.53 -10.46 -6.12
C VAL A 42 2.52 -11.60 -6.00
N GLY A 43 2.74 -12.68 -6.74
CA GLY A 43 1.87 -13.87 -6.72
C GLY A 43 0.56 -13.69 -7.47
N ARG A 44 0.43 -12.65 -8.29
CA ARG A 44 -0.69 -12.45 -9.22
C ARG A 44 -0.35 -13.03 -10.59
N GLU A 45 -1.40 -13.43 -11.29
CA GLU A 45 -1.31 -13.88 -12.67
C GLU A 45 -1.23 -12.69 -13.63
N ASP A 46 -0.50 -12.86 -14.75
CA ASP A 46 -0.26 -11.79 -15.71
C ASP A 46 -1.55 -11.20 -16.30
N TRP A 47 -2.58 -12.03 -16.50
CA TRP A 47 -3.86 -11.57 -17.05
C TRP A 47 -4.59 -10.59 -16.13
N GLU A 48 -4.42 -10.71 -14.81
CA GLU A 48 -5.03 -9.80 -13.84
C GLU A 48 -4.36 -8.43 -13.91
N LEU A 49 -3.03 -8.41 -14.00
CA LEU A 49 -2.23 -7.18 -14.15
C LEU A 49 -2.59 -6.46 -15.47
N GLU A 50 -2.66 -7.22 -16.56
CA GLU A 50 -3.04 -6.71 -17.89
C GLU A 50 -4.48 -6.18 -17.92
N HIS A 51 -5.42 -6.86 -17.25
CA HIS A 51 -6.80 -6.38 -17.14
C HIS A 51 -6.88 -5.02 -16.42
N ARG A 52 -6.11 -4.86 -15.33
CA ARG A 52 -6.02 -3.55 -14.63
C ARG A 52 -5.40 -2.49 -15.51
N HIS A 53 -4.31 -2.81 -16.19
CA HIS A 53 -3.66 -1.90 -17.12
C HIS A 53 -4.62 -1.32 -18.17
N ARG A 54 -5.45 -2.17 -18.77
CA ARG A 54 -6.49 -1.74 -19.73
C ARG A 54 -7.57 -0.87 -19.08
N THR A 55 -8.00 -1.19 -17.87
CA THR A 55 -8.99 -0.38 -17.14
C THR A 55 -8.48 1.04 -16.88
N PHE A 56 -7.22 1.22 -16.47
CA PHE A 56 -6.63 2.55 -16.35
C PHE A 56 -6.46 3.27 -17.69
N ASN A 57 -6.16 2.54 -18.76
CA ASN A 57 -6.06 3.14 -20.09
C ASN A 57 -7.41 3.74 -20.53
N ASN A 58 -8.51 3.03 -20.28
CA ASN A 58 -9.86 3.51 -20.57
C ASN A 58 -10.21 4.78 -19.77
N LEU A 59 -9.72 4.91 -18.53
CA LEU A 59 -9.85 6.14 -17.75
C LEU A 59 -9.10 7.31 -18.39
N LEU A 60 -7.85 7.11 -18.79
CA LEU A 60 -7.09 8.19 -19.42
C LEU A 60 -7.70 8.61 -20.77
N GLN A 61 -8.35 7.68 -21.49
CA GLN A 61 -9.11 7.99 -22.71
C GLN A 61 -10.33 8.87 -22.45
N SER A 62 -11.06 8.65 -21.36
CA SER A 62 -12.26 9.43 -21.02
C SER A 62 -11.95 10.82 -20.44
N LEU A 63 -10.69 11.08 -20.09
CA LEU A 63 -10.24 12.27 -19.36
C LEU A 63 -9.39 13.25 -20.20
N ARG A 64 -9.38 13.14 -21.54
CA ARG A 64 -8.51 13.96 -22.41
C ARG A 64 -9.15 15.29 -22.84
N ALA A 65 -8.38 16.38 -22.82
CA ALA A 65 -8.74 17.63 -23.48
C ALA A 65 -8.45 17.59 -25.01
N PRO A 66 -9.09 18.41 -25.85
CA PRO A 66 -10.18 19.35 -25.58
C PRO A 66 -11.57 18.70 -25.61
N ASP A 67 -11.66 17.41 -25.94
CA ASP A 67 -12.93 16.69 -26.05
C ASP A 67 -13.64 16.57 -24.68
N PHE A 68 -12.87 16.56 -23.59
CA PHE A 68 -13.33 16.43 -22.20
C PHE A 68 -12.63 17.46 -21.31
N GLU A 69 -11.97 17.01 -20.24
CA GLU A 69 -11.36 17.85 -19.22
C GLU A 69 -9.84 17.97 -19.40
N ASN A 70 -9.28 19.13 -19.05
CA ASN A 70 -7.84 19.35 -19.10
C ASN A 70 -7.21 18.84 -17.80
N LEU A 71 -6.93 17.54 -17.77
CA LEU A 71 -6.30 16.86 -16.65
C LEU A 71 -4.82 16.56 -16.90
N ALA A 72 -4.06 16.48 -15.82
CA ALA A 72 -2.71 15.93 -15.79
C ALA A 72 -2.49 15.13 -14.50
N PHE A 73 -1.55 14.20 -14.53
CA PHE A 73 -1.29 13.27 -13.43
C PHE A 73 0.17 13.33 -13.02
N TRP A 74 0.41 13.35 -11.72
CA TRP A 74 1.70 13.04 -11.11
C TRP A 74 1.55 11.78 -10.29
N ALA A 75 2.52 10.90 -10.37
CA ALA A 75 2.59 9.73 -9.51
C ALA A 75 3.98 9.64 -8.90
N HIS A 76 4.02 9.39 -7.60
CA HIS A 76 5.26 9.27 -6.84
C HIS A 76 5.35 7.90 -6.20
N ASP A 77 6.48 7.23 -6.40
CA ASP A 77 6.88 6.06 -5.63
C ASP A 77 7.99 6.48 -4.68
N ILE A 78 7.61 6.65 -3.41
CA ILE A 78 8.52 7.08 -2.34
C ILE A 78 8.93 5.86 -1.54
N ARG A 79 10.23 5.58 -1.58
CA ARG A 79 10.85 4.56 -0.75
C ARG A 79 11.63 5.23 0.36
N ARG A 80 11.20 5.02 1.61
CA ARG A 80 11.78 5.68 2.78
C ARG A 80 11.90 4.75 3.98
N ARG A 81 12.82 5.05 4.89
CA ARG A 81 12.96 4.28 6.13
C ARG A 81 11.84 4.64 7.09
N ARG A 82 11.19 3.63 7.67
CA ARG A 82 10.17 3.81 8.70
C ARG A 82 10.51 2.95 9.91
N GLN A 83 10.39 3.53 11.09
CA GLN A 83 10.44 2.77 12.34
C GLN A 83 9.07 2.19 12.62
N ILE A 84 9.02 0.89 12.95
CA ILE A 84 7.83 0.31 13.56
C ILE A 84 7.91 0.64 15.05
N ARG A 85 6.86 1.28 15.58
CA ARG A 85 6.61 1.37 17.00
C ARG A 85 5.37 0.54 17.31
N GLY A 86 5.52 -0.46 18.16
CA GLY A 86 4.42 -1.30 18.62
C GLY A 86 4.56 -1.52 20.10
N GLU A 87 3.78 -0.79 20.89
CA GLU A 87 3.63 -1.10 22.30
C GLU A 87 2.49 -2.12 22.40
N ALA A 88 2.83 -3.33 22.86
CA ALA A 88 1.85 -4.38 23.12
C ALA A 88 2.11 -4.95 24.51
N CYS A 89 1.04 -5.05 25.29
CA CYS A 89 1.05 -5.66 26.62
C CYS A 89 0.55 -7.10 26.52
N TYR A 90 1.33 -8.03 27.05
CA TYR A 90 0.99 -9.44 27.10
C TYR A 90 0.77 -9.91 28.55
N PRO A 91 -0.20 -10.82 28.79
CA PRO A 91 -0.45 -11.34 30.14
C PRO A 91 0.70 -12.23 30.64
N HIS A 92 1.43 -12.89 29.72
CA HIS A 92 2.50 -13.83 30.05
C HIS A 92 3.88 -13.28 29.74
N ARG A 93 4.83 -13.46 30.66
CA ARG A 93 6.22 -12.99 30.56
C ARG A 93 6.92 -13.51 29.29
N PHE A 94 6.68 -14.76 28.92
CA PHE A 94 7.27 -15.34 27.70
C PHE A 94 6.82 -14.60 26.45
N SER A 95 5.51 -14.38 26.29
CA SER A 95 4.94 -13.71 25.12
C SER A 95 5.38 -12.25 25.03
N GLN A 96 5.47 -11.55 26.18
CA GLN A 96 6.04 -10.20 26.24
C GLN A 96 7.50 -10.20 25.77
N ALA A 97 8.34 -11.04 26.36
CA ALA A 97 9.76 -11.09 26.02
C ALA A 97 9.99 -11.50 24.55
N LEU A 98 9.20 -12.44 24.02
CA LEU A 98 9.26 -12.84 22.61
C LEU A 98 8.93 -11.66 21.69
N HIS A 99 7.87 -10.92 22.01
CA HIS A 99 7.46 -9.74 21.24
C HIS A 99 8.54 -8.66 21.24
N ASP A 100 9.06 -8.33 22.42
CA ASP A 100 10.06 -7.26 22.60
C ASP A 100 11.34 -7.55 21.79
N HIS A 101 11.91 -8.76 21.93
CA HIS A 101 13.10 -9.16 21.16
C HIS A 101 12.82 -9.21 19.65
N TYR A 102 11.62 -9.63 19.25
CA TYR A 102 11.26 -9.70 17.84
C TYR A 102 11.13 -8.29 17.23
N MET A 103 10.51 -7.35 17.94
CA MET A 103 10.38 -5.96 17.50
C MET A 103 11.71 -5.21 17.53
N GLU A 104 12.60 -5.50 18.48
CA GLU A 104 13.98 -5.00 18.48
C GLU A 104 14.75 -5.50 17.24
N ARG A 105 14.63 -6.78 16.92
CA ARG A 105 15.26 -7.35 15.71
C ARG A 105 14.67 -6.79 14.42
N LEU A 106 13.36 -6.54 14.38
CA LEU A 106 12.72 -5.92 13.22
C LEU A 106 13.12 -4.45 13.05
N SER A 107 13.24 -3.70 14.15
CA SER A 107 13.61 -2.27 14.11
C SER A 107 15.09 -2.04 13.80
N THR A 108 15.97 -2.95 14.20
CA THR A 108 17.41 -2.93 13.82
C THR A 108 17.63 -3.25 12.34
N LYS A 109 16.76 -4.06 11.74
CA LYS A 109 16.70 -4.19 10.27
C LYS A 109 16.15 -2.88 9.71
N ARG A 110 16.84 -2.30 8.72
CA ARG A 110 16.41 -1.07 8.03
C ARG A 110 15.13 -1.34 7.24
N LEU A 111 13.98 -1.28 7.91
CA LEU A 111 12.69 -1.47 7.27
C LEU A 111 12.44 -0.33 6.30
N MET A 112 12.18 -0.71 5.06
CA MET A 112 11.87 0.21 3.97
C MET A 112 10.37 0.19 3.75
N HIS A 113 9.76 1.36 3.65
CA HIS A 113 8.35 1.51 3.34
C HIS A 113 8.21 2.12 1.95
N ASN A 114 7.31 1.56 1.15
CA ASN A 114 6.95 2.08 -0.17
C ASN A 114 5.59 2.74 -0.07
N GLU A 115 5.54 4.02 -0.39
CA GLU A 115 4.33 4.82 -0.41
C GLU A 115 4.08 5.33 -1.82
N LEU A 116 2.85 5.15 -2.28
CA LEU A 116 2.44 5.57 -3.60
C LEU A 116 1.52 6.76 -3.47
N TYR A 117 1.90 7.86 -4.10
CA TYR A 117 1.04 9.03 -4.20
C TYR A 117 0.59 9.20 -5.65
N LEU A 118 -0.68 9.52 -5.84
CA LEU A 118 -1.22 9.95 -7.13
C LEU A 118 -1.82 11.34 -6.94
N THR A 119 -1.37 12.31 -7.71
CA THR A 119 -1.94 13.66 -7.75
C THR A 119 -2.63 13.87 -9.10
N MET A 120 -3.93 14.13 -9.07
CA MET A 120 -4.69 14.59 -10.23
C MET A 120 -4.74 16.11 -10.22
N VAL A 121 -4.46 16.70 -11.38
CA VAL A 121 -4.46 18.15 -11.58
C VAL A 121 -5.55 18.53 -12.57
N TYR A 122 -6.49 19.35 -12.11
CA TYR A 122 -7.53 19.96 -12.95
C TYR A 122 -7.14 21.37 -13.36
N ARG A 123 -7.15 21.61 -14.68
CA ARG A 123 -6.62 22.84 -15.29
C ARG A 123 -7.72 23.57 -16.08
N PRO A 124 -8.55 24.38 -15.41
CA PRO A 124 -9.70 25.03 -16.05
C PRO A 124 -9.31 26.02 -17.16
N VAL A 125 -8.05 26.48 -17.20
CA VAL A 125 -7.55 27.39 -18.23
C VAL A 125 -6.29 26.80 -18.86
N VAL A 126 -6.36 26.45 -20.15
CA VAL A 126 -5.18 26.04 -20.93
C VAL A 126 -4.30 27.29 -21.17
N SER A 127 -3.00 27.18 -20.91
CA SER A 127 -2.00 28.25 -21.07
C SER A 127 -2.17 29.01 -22.40
N GLY A 128 -2.15 30.35 -22.35
CA GLY A 128 -2.24 31.24 -23.53
C GLY A 128 -3.51 32.11 -23.61
N ARG A 129 -4.52 31.88 -22.76
CA ARG A 129 -5.74 32.71 -22.68
C ARG A 129 -5.94 33.43 -21.34
N ARG A 130 -4.87 33.85 -20.66
CA ARG A 130 -4.99 34.91 -19.67
C ARG A 130 -5.01 36.26 -20.40
N PHE A 131 -6.16 36.58 -21.02
CA PHE A 131 -6.52 37.99 -21.05
C PHE A 131 -6.67 38.40 -19.59
N THR A 132 -5.83 39.33 -19.16
CA THR A 132 -5.92 40.05 -17.90
C THR A 132 -7.33 40.60 -17.73
N ALA A 133 -8.21 39.82 -17.10
CA ALA A 133 -9.50 40.32 -16.65
C ALA A 133 -9.23 41.13 -15.39
N MET A 134 -9.10 42.44 -15.55
CA MET A 134 -9.11 43.40 -14.45
C MET A 134 -10.32 43.14 -13.54
N ALA A 135 -10.08 43.27 -12.23
CA ALA A 135 -11.06 43.38 -11.14
C ALA A 135 -12.41 42.68 -11.39
N ARG A 136 -12.41 41.33 -11.30
CA ARG A 136 -13.66 40.58 -11.11
C ARG A 136 -14.14 40.80 -9.67
N ASP A 137 -15.42 41.08 -9.52
CA ASP A 137 -16.10 41.11 -8.23
C ASP A 137 -15.83 39.81 -7.44
N VAL A 138 -15.61 39.95 -6.12
CA VAL A 138 -15.31 38.83 -5.20
C VAL A 138 -16.40 37.76 -5.29
N ALA A 139 -17.66 38.14 -5.50
CA ALA A 139 -18.75 37.19 -5.66
C ALA A 139 -18.60 36.33 -6.93
N THR A 140 -18.12 36.91 -8.02
CA THR A 140 -17.88 36.19 -9.28
C THR A 140 -16.73 35.21 -9.12
N LEU A 141 -15.62 35.64 -8.51
CA LEU A 141 -14.47 34.77 -8.24
C LEU A 141 -14.84 33.58 -7.34
N ARG A 142 -15.65 33.82 -6.30
CA ARG A 142 -16.16 32.74 -5.43
C ARG A 142 -17.07 31.76 -6.18
N LYS A 143 -17.90 32.26 -7.10
CA LYS A 143 -18.77 31.41 -7.92
C LYS A 143 -17.95 30.52 -8.86
N GLU A 144 -16.94 31.09 -9.51
CA GLU A 144 -16.03 30.34 -10.40
C GLU A 144 -15.21 29.30 -9.63
N GLU A 145 -14.70 29.66 -8.45
CA GLU A 145 -13.97 28.73 -7.58
C GLU A 145 -14.87 27.58 -7.12
N ARG A 146 -16.12 27.87 -6.71
CA ARG A 146 -17.08 26.83 -6.34
C ARG A 146 -17.37 25.87 -7.50
N ALA A 147 -17.56 26.38 -8.72
CA ALA A 147 -17.76 25.53 -9.89
C ALA A 147 -16.53 24.64 -10.19
N CYS A 148 -15.31 25.16 -10.00
CA CYS A 148 -14.10 24.37 -10.13
C CYS A 148 -13.99 23.29 -9.05
N LEU A 149 -14.37 23.62 -7.81
CA LEU A 149 -14.39 22.68 -6.68
C LEU A 149 -15.42 21.56 -6.88
N GLU A 150 -16.62 21.88 -7.35
CA GLU A 150 -17.64 20.88 -7.71
C GLU A 150 -17.10 19.94 -8.79
N LYS A 151 -16.47 20.50 -9.84
CA LYS A 151 -15.96 19.72 -10.95
C LYS A 151 -14.79 18.81 -10.57
N ILE A 152 -13.80 19.32 -9.83
CA ILE A 152 -12.65 18.48 -9.42
C ILE A 152 -13.10 17.36 -8.47
N ASN A 153 -14.11 17.59 -7.63
CA ASN A 153 -14.67 16.55 -6.75
C ASN A 153 -15.45 15.48 -7.52
N GLU A 154 -16.21 15.87 -8.56
CA GLU A 154 -16.86 14.94 -9.48
C GLU A 154 -15.81 14.03 -10.16
N LEU A 155 -14.75 14.63 -10.71
CA LEU A 155 -13.66 13.90 -11.36
C LEU A 155 -12.91 12.99 -10.39
N ALA A 156 -12.68 13.46 -9.17
CA ALA A 156 -12.05 12.68 -8.11
C ALA A 156 -12.87 11.44 -7.74
N GLY A 157 -14.21 11.55 -7.67
CA GLY A 157 -15.08 10.40 -7.43
C GLY A 157 -14.98 9.34 -8.53
N ASN A 158 -14.86 9.75 -9.80
CA ASN A 158 -14.67 8.83 -10.92
C ASN A 158 -13.32 8.10 -10.85
N VAL A 159 -12.26 8.81 -10.46
CA VAL A 159 -10.92 8.22 -10.27
C VAL A 159 -10.92 7.26 -9.08
N GLU A 160 -11.53 7.63 -7.96
CA GLU A 160 -11.60 6.80 -6.75
C GLU A 160 -12.36 5.49 -6.97
N ALA A 161 -13.45 5.52 -7.74
CA ALA A 161 -14.22 4.33 -8.08
C ALA A 161 -13.35 3.28 -8.81
N LEU A 162 -12.41 3.72 -9.64
CA LEU A 162 -11.49 2.83 -10.38
C LEU A 162 -10.28 2.43 -9.55
N LEU A 163 -9.87 3.30 -8.62
CA LEU A 163 -8.76 3.05 -7.71
C LEU A 163 -9.15 2.19 -6.50
N GLN A 164 -10.41 1.77 -6.34
CA GLN A 164 -10.88 1.08 -5.13
C GLN A 164 -9.98 -0.09 -4.70
N ASP A 165 -9.49 -0.89 -5.64
CA ASP A 165 -8.60 -2.04 -5.40
C ASP A 165 -7.16 -1.65 -5.01
N TYR A 166 -6.80 -0.37 -5.15
CA TYR A 166 -5.54 0.25 -4.73
C TYR A 166 -5.66 0.89 -3.34
N ALA A 167 -6.85 0.81 -2.73
CA ALA A 167 -7.22 1.40 -1.44
C ALA A 167 -6.85 2.88 -1.35
N PRO A 168 -7.52 3.76 -2.12
CA PRO A 168 -7.17 5.17 -2.19
C PRO A 168 -7.59 5.88 -0.92
N TYR A 169 -6.68 6.69 -0.37
CA TYR A 169 -6.93 7.58 0.75
C TYR A 169 -6.67 9.02 0.31
N ARG A 170 -7.74 9.83 0.25
CA ARG A 170 -7.66 11.23 -0.18
C ARG A 170 -7.04 12.08 0.93
N LEU A 171 -5.88 12.67 0.66
CA LEU A 171 -5.16 13.51 1.63
C LEU A 171 -5.99 14.75 1.98
N GLY A 172 -6.02 15.12 3.25
CA GLY A 172 -6.87 16.20 3.76
C GLY A 172 -6.25 17.06 4.84
N LEU A 173 -7.08 17.96 5.37
CA LEU A 173 -6.80 18.70 6.58
C LEU A 173 -7.20 17.87 7.81
N TYR A 174 -6.41 17.97 8.87
CA TYR A 174 -6.74 17.36 10.15
C TYR A 174 -6.43 18.31 11.31
N GLU A 175 -7.11 18.12 12.44
CA GLU A 175 -6.92 18.91 13.64
C GLU A 175 -6.11 18.14 14.68
N SER A 176 -5.11 18.79 15.25
CA SER A 176 -4.39 18.28 16.42
C SER A 176 -5.21 18.44 17.70
N VAL A 177 -4.78 17.77 18.77
CA VAL A 177 -5.34 17.91 20.13
C VAL A 177 -5.38 19.37 20.61
N HIS A 178 -4.46 20.21 20.12
CA HIS A 178 -4.38 21.63 20.43
C HIS A 178 -5.19 22.53 19.49
N ARG A 179 -6.10 21.98 18.67
CA ARG A 179 -6.93 22.69 17.67
C ARG A 179 -6.15 23.43 16.58
N GLN A 180 -4.87 23.10 16.39
CA GLN A 180 -4.12 23.55 15.24
C GLN A 180 -4.41 22.64 14.04
N VAL A 181 -4.70 23.25 12.89
CA VAL A 181 -5.00 22.56 11.63
C VAL A 181 -3.68 22.26 10.90
N PHE A 182 -3.53 21.01 10.48
CA PHE A 182 -2.41 20.50 9.68
C PHE A 182 -2.93 19.99 8.34
N SER A 183 -2.03 19.79 7.37
CA SER A 183 -2.39 19.32 6.04
C SER A 183 -1.47 18.19 5.58
N GLU A 184 -2.07 17.03 5.33
CA GLU A 184 -1.34 15.86 4.79
C GLU A 184 -0.81 16.13 3.38
N ASN A 185 -1.52 16.97 2.60
CA ASN A 185 -1.03 17.42 1.29
C ASN A 185 0.28 18.20 1.44
N LEU A 186 0.35 19.11 2.42
CA LEU A 186 1.55 19.91 2.66
C LEU A 186 2.67 19.08 3.28
N GLU A 187 2.36 18.07 4.10
CA GLU A 187 3.35 17.10 4.59
C GLU A 187 3.99 16.33 3.43
N PHE A 188 3.19 15.85 2.48
CA PHE A 188 3.70 15.18 1.28
C PHE A 188 4.56 16.11 0.42
N TYR A 189 4.06 17.31 0.07
CA TYR A 189 4.83 18.27 -0.72
C TYR A 189 6.08 18.78 0.02
N GLY A 190 5.97 18.93 1.35
CA GLY A 190 7.06 19.27 2.24
C GLY A 190 8.12 18.18 2.29
N TYR A 191 7.74 16.90 2.28
CA TYR A 191 8.69 15.80 2.19
C TYR A 191 9.47 15.81 0.86
N LEU A 192 8.78 16.02 -0.27
CA LEU A 192 9.45 16.13 -1.59
C LEU A 192 10.47 17.28 -1.64
N LEU A 193 10.20 18.36 -0.90
CA LEU A 193 11.00 19.58 -0.90
C LEU A 193 12.11 19.57 0.16
N ASN A 194 11.82 19.08 1.37
CA ASN A 194 12.68 19.23 2.53
C ASN A 194 13.30 17.92 2.99
N HIS A 195 12.84 16.78 2.45
CA HIS A 195 13.21 15.43 2.89
C HIS A 195 12.96 15.20 4.39
N THR A 196 11.97 15.88 4.96
CA THR A 196 11.56 15.78 6.37
C THR A 196 10.13 15.29 6.48
N ASP A 197 9.89 14.39 7.43
CA ASP A 197 8.57 13.83 7.72
C ASP A 197 7.99 14.49 8.99
N GLU A 198 7.55 15.73 8.85
CA GLU A 198 7.04 16.56 9.94
C GLU A 198 5.64 17.08 9.61
N PRO A 199 4.72 17.16 10.60
CA PRO A 199 3.42 17.79 10.41
C PRO A 199 3.53 19.23 9.91
N VAL A 200 2.79 19.59 8.86
CA VAL A 200 2.83 20.95 8.29
C VAL A 200 1.55 21.71 8.64
N PRO A 201 1.64 22.79 9.43
CA PRO A 201 0.48 23.57 9.83
C PRO A 201 -0.06 24.40 8.66
N VAL A 202 -1.38 24.57 8.61
CA VAL A 202 -2.01 25.48 7.65
C VAL A 202 -1.94 26.90 8.20
N LEU A 203 -1.15 27.75 7.55
CA LEU A 203 -0.96 29.15 7.95
C LEU A 203 -1.80 30.11 7.09
N GLN A 204 -2.08 31.29 7.64
CA GLN A 204 -2.65 32.44 6.91
C GLN A 204 -1.59 33.13 6.03
N ALA A 205 -0.86 32.34 5.24
CA ALA A 205 0.19 32.78 4.34
C ALA A 205 0.17 31.91 3.07
N PRO A 206 0.73 32.38 1.94
CA PRO A 206 0.86 31.54 0.76
C PRO A 206 1.79 30.35 1.02
N ILE A 207 1.40 29.16 0.58
CA ILE A 207 2.13 27.90 0.80
C ILE A 207 3.58 28.02 0.33
N TYR A 208 3.82 28.59 -0.85
CA TYR A 208 5.17 28.80 -1.39
C TYR A 208 6.10 29.64 -0.50
N GLY A 209 5.55 30.42 0.43
CA GLY A 209 6.32 31.31 1.31
C GLY A 209 6.80 30.65 2.61
N TYR A 210 6.18 29.55 3.04
CA TYR A 210 6.52 28.89 4.31
C TYR A 210 6.82 27.39 4.21
N LEU A 211 6.46 26.74 3.08
CA LEU A 211 6.70 25.32 2.88
C LEU A 211 8.20 24.95 2.82
N PRO A 212 9.11 25.73 2.19
CA PRO A 212 10.55 25.49 2.30
C PRO A 212 11.03 25.74 3.72
N THR A 213 11.54 24.69 4.36
CA THR A 213 12.20 24.77 5.67
C THR A 213 13.67 24.38 5.60
N SER A 214 14.06 23.67 4.53
CA SER A 214 15.42 23.20 4.31
C SER A 214 16.20 24.09 3.32
N ARG A 215 17.53 24.00 3.36
CA ARG A 215 18.43 24.66 2.40
C ARG A 215 18.86 23.65 1.34
N HIS A 216 18.60 23.95 0.08
CA HIS A 216 19.01 23.10 -1.04
C HIS A 216 20.33 23.61 -1.64
N LEU A 217 21.23 22.68 -1.88
CA LEU A 217 22.56 22.93 -2.41
C LEU A 217 22.76 22.08 -3.65
N PHE A 218 23.08 22.69 -4.78
CA PHE A 218 23.29 21.99 -6.06
C PHE A 218 24.73 22.14 -6.55
N ASN A 219 25.36 21.05 -6.97
CA ASN A 219 26.71 21.06 -7.57
C ASN A 219 26.60 20.77 -9.08
N PRO A 220 26.67 21.79 -9.95
CA PRO A 220 26.58 21.59 -11.40
C PRO A 220 27.72 20.76 -11.98
N GLY A 221 28.88 20.70 -11.31
CA GLY A 221 30.03 19.95 -11.79
C GLY A 221 29.89 18.44 -11.59
N SER A 222 29.37 18.02 -10.44
CA SER A 222 29.15 16.59 -10.16
C SER A 222 27.73 16.12 -10.48
N GLY A 223 26.74 17.03 -10.52
CA GLY A 223 25.32 16.69 -10.61
C GLY A 223 24.69 16.22 -9.31
N ASP A 224 25.42 16.31 -8.20
CA ASP A 224 24.90 15.94 -6.89
C ASP A 224 24.24 17.15 -6.23
N PHE A 225 23.26 16.88 -5.36
CA PHE A 225 22.61 17.86 -4.52
C PHE A 225 22.73 17.47 -3.04
N ALA A 226 22.52 18.44 -2.17
CA ALA A 226 22.34 18.21 -0.74
C ALA A 226 21.15 19.00 -0.22
N VAL A 227 20.31 18.34 0.56
CA VAL A 227 19.22 18.95 1.31
C VAL A 227 19.68 19.04 2.75
N ARG A 228 19.86 20.27 3.23
CA ARG A 228 20.19 20.54 4.64
C ARG A 228 18.93 20.91 5.38
N THR A 229 18.45 19.99 6.19
CA THR A 229 17.23 20.11 6.99
C THR A 229 17.37 21.17 8.09
N SER A 230 16.25 21.60 8.65
CA SER A 230 16.18 22.58 9.75
C SER A 230 16.91 22.12 11.01
N ASN A 231 16.94 20.81 11.27
CA ASN A 231 17.67 20.18 12.38
C ASN A 231 19.19 20.06 12.14
N GLY A 232 19.69 20.47 10.96
CA GLY A 232 21.10 20.50 10.61
C GLY A 232 21.65 19.23 9.96
N GLU A 233 20.83 18.21 9.75
CA GLU A 233 21.19 16.99 9.01
C GLU A 233 21.38 17.29 7.51
N ASN A 234 22.25 16.53 6.85
CA ASN A 234 22.49 16.65 5.40
C ASN A 234 22.07 15.35 4.73
N HIS A 235 21.17 15.44 3.75
CA HIS A 235 20.85 14.36 2.85
C HIS A 235 21.48 14.64 1.49
N TYR A 236 22.45 13.81 1.11
CA TYR A 236 23.08 13.90 -0.20
C TYR A 236 22.24 13.15 -1.20
N GLY A 237 22.11 13.68 -2.41
CA GLY A 237 21.33 13.03 -3.44
C GLY A 237 21.81 13.28 -4.86
N ALA A 238 21.29 12.47 -5.77
CA ALA A 238 21.53 12.55 -7.20
C ALA A 238 20.24 12.20 -7.92
N ILE A 239 20.05 12.76 -9.12
CA ILE A 239 18.86 12.52 -9.92
C ILE A 239 19.23 11.71 -11.15
N LEU A 240 18.58 10.56 -11.31
CA LEU A 240 18.63 9.77 -12.54
C LEU A 240 17.43 10.08 -13.41
N ASN A 241 17.67 10.16 -14.71
CA ASN A 241 16.64 10.32 -15.73
C ASN A 241 16.83 9.28 -16.85
N ILE A 242 15.78 9.05 -17.62
CA ILE A 242 15.81 8.16 -18.78
C ILE A 242 16.29 8.94 -19.99
N LYS A 243 17.39 8.49 -20.58
CA LYS A 243 17.92 9.00 -21.84
C LYS A 243 17.24 8.30 -23.02
N GLU A 244 17.19 6.97 -22.98
CA GLU A 244 16.54 6.13 -24.00
C GLU A 244 15.63 5.12 -23.28
N TYR A 245 14.40 5.01 -23.77
CA TYR A 245 13.38 4.09 -23.24
C TYR A 245 13.59 2.69 -23.81
N ALA A 246 13.14 1.67 -23.08
CA ALA A 246 13.12 0.30 -23.57
C ALA A 246 12.23 0.15 -24.82
N ASP A 247 12.58 -0.79 -25.70
CA ASP A 247 11.84 -1.07 -26.95
C ASP A 247 10.40 -1.55 -26.70
N SER A 248 10.14 -2.15 -25.54
CA SER A 248 8.81 -2.56 -25.12
C SER A 248 8.58 -2.26 -23.64
N SER A 249 7.32 -2.12 -23.26
CA SER A 249 6.90 -1.88 -21.87
C SER A 249 5.72 -2.77 -21.49
N TRP A 250 5.70 -3.24 -20.25
CA TRP A 250 4.61 -4.01 -19.67
C TRP A 250 4.27 -3.48 -18.27
N PRO A 251 3.09 -3.80 -17.70
CA PRO A 251 2.70 -3.39 -16.35
C PRO A 251 3.73 -3.81 -15.31
N GLY A 252 4.46 -2.83 -14.76
CA GLY A 252 5.41 -3.07 -13.67
C GLY A 252 6.83 -3.36 -14.14
N ILE A 253 7.21 -2.93 -15.34
CA ILE A 253 8.61 -2.99 -15.81
C ILE A 253 9.59 -2.33 -14.81
N LEU A 254 9.15 -1.33 -14.03
CA LEU A 254 9.94 -0.67 -13.00
C LEU A 254 9.78 -1.25 -11.58
N ASN A 255 9.04 -2.36 -11.39
CA ASN A 255 8.83 -2.97 -10.07
C ASN A 255 10.14 -3.41 -9.40
N GLY A 256 11.22 -3.66 -10.17
CA GLY A 256 12.55 -3.98 -9.66
C GLY A 256 13.12 -2.90 -8.72
N LEU A 257 12.78 -1.62 -8.97
CA LEU A 257 13.23 -0.50 -8.13
C LEU A 257 12.76 -0.65 -6.68
N LYS A 258 11.58 -1.26 -6.47
CA LYS A 258 10.96 -1.43 -5.16
C LYS A 258 11.70 -2.41 -4.24
N TYR A 259 12.71 -3.12 -4.76
CA TYR A 259 13.57 -4.01 -3.99
C TYR A 259 14.88 -3.35 -3.52
N LEU A 260 15.21 -2.15 -3.99
CA LEU A 260 16.42 -1.41 -3.58
C LEU A 260 16.43 -1.15 -2.07
N GLU A 261 17.57 -1.08 -1.40
CA GLU A 261 17.63 -0.97 0.08
C GLU A 261 18.00 0.45 0.57
N PHE A 262 17.71 1.47 -0.23
CA PHE A 262 17.98 2.87 0.06
C PHE A 262 16.80 3.78 -0.30
N GLU A 263 16.86 5.01 0.18
CA GLU A 263 15.78 5.98 0.00
C GLU A 263 15.79 6.60 -1.39
N TYR A 264 14.61 6.69 -1.99
CA TYR A 264 14.43 7.37 -3.27
C TYR A 264 13.03 7.95 -3.40
N VAL A 265 12.89 8.87 -4.35
CA VAL A 265 11.62 9.34 -4.88
C VAL A 265 11.64 9.17 -6.39
N VAL A 266 10.79 8.30 -6.92
CA VAL A 266 10.51 8.26 -8.36
C VAL A 266 9.32 9.15 -8.64
N THR A 267 9.46 10.12 -9.53
CA THR A 267 8.34 10.95 -10.00
C THR A 267 8.03 10.65 -11.44
N HIS A 268 6.76 10.33 -11.69
CA HIS A 268 6.16 10.30 -13.01
C HIS A 268 5.26 11.51 -13.15
N SER A 269 5.29 12.18 -14.30
CA SER A 269 4.22 13.11 -14.68
C SER A 269 3.74 12.80 -16.08
N PHE A 270 2.44 12.84 -16.29
CA PHE A 270 1.79 12.58 -17.56
C PHE A 270 0.75 13.66 -17.85
N THR A 271 0.90 14.34 -18.98
CA THR A 271 -0.06 15.35 -19.45
C THR A 271 -0.61 14.88 -20.80
N PRO A 272 -1.85 14.35 -20.84
CA PRO A 272 -2.57 14.02 -22.07
C PRO A 272 -2.53 15.16 -23.10
N MET A 273 -2.33 14.80 -24.36
CA MET A 273 -2.44 15.73 -25.49
C MET A 273 -3.81 15.64 -26.14
N SER A 274 -4.19 16.71 -26.85
CA SER A 274 -5.29 16.63 -27.79
C SER A 274 -5.00 15.62 -28.88
N ARG A 275 -6.04 14.99 -29.41
CA ARG A 275 -5.90 14.06 -30.55
C ARG A 275 -5.24 14.74 -31.76
N TYR A 276 -5.53 16.02 -31.97
CA TYR A 276 -4.94 16.82 -33.05
C TYR A 276 -3.43 17.02 -32.85
N ASP A 277 -3.00 17.43 -31.65
CA ASP A 277 -1.59 17.65 -31.35
C ASP A 277 -0.82 16.33 -31.34
N ALA A 278 -1.43 15.27 -30.80
CA ALA A 278 -0.88 13.92 -30.84
C ALA A 278 -0.64 13.43 -32.27
N MET A 279 -1.61 13.63 -33.18
CA MET A 279 -1.47 13.27 -34.59
C MET A 279 -0.33 14.04 -35.26
N LYS A 280 -0.21 15.35 -34.98
CA LYS A 280 0.91 16.16 -35.48
C LYS A 280 2.27 15.66 -34.99
N VAL A 281 2.37 15.26 -33.72
CA VAL A 281 3.60 14.72 -33.14
C VAL A 281 4.01 13.43 -33.86
N LEU A 282 3.07 12.49 -34.07
CA LEU A 282 3.35 11.24 -34.79
C LEU A 282 3.74 11.49 -36.25
N GLN A 283 3.00 12.34 -36.97
CA GLN A 283 3.30 12.72 -38.36
C GLN A 283 4.68 13.37 -38.49
N ARG A 284 5.03 14.27 -37.56
CA ARG A 284 6.35 14.91 -37.54
C ARG A 284 7.46 13.90 -37.28
N THR A 285 7.24 12.96 -36.37
CA THR A 285 8.19 11.89 -36.04
C THR A 285 8.43 10.98 -37.24
N LYS A 286 7.34 10.55 -37.91
CA LYS A 286 7.41 9.78 -39.15
C LYS A 286 8.15 10.54 -40.26
N GLY A 287 7.83 11.82 -40.45
CA GLY A 287 8.50 12.67 -41.45
C GLY A 287 9.99 12.81 -41.21
N ALA A 288 10.41 12.95 -39.94
CA ALA A 288 11.82 13.01 -39.57
C ALA A 288 12.56 11.70 -39.93
N MET A 289 11.97 10.54 -39.61
CA MET A 289 12.56 9.22 -39.95
C MET A 289 12.68 8.98 -41.45
N LEU A 290 11.68 9.39 -42.24
CA LEU A 290 11.74 9.31 -43.70
C LEU A 290 12.86 10.19 -44.28
N SER A 291 13.13 11.33 -43.65
CA SER A 291 14.13 12.29 -44.10
C SER A 291 15.57 11.92 -43.73
N SER A 292 15.78 11.09 -42.70
CA SER A 292 17.12 10.73 -42.22
C SER A 292 17.80 9.61 -43.03
N GLU A 293 17.18 9.11 -44.11
CA GLU A 293 17.58 7.91 -44.88
C GLU A 293 17.81 6.65 -44.02
N ASP A 294 17.42 6.71 -42.75
CA ASP A 294 17.53 5.64 -41.77
C ASP A 294 16.32 4.73 -41.96
N LYS A 295 16.50 3.67 -42.78
CA LYS A 295 15.42 2.78 -43.23
C LYS A 295 14.96 1.80 -42.16
N ALA A 296 14.52 2.30 -41.01
CA ALA A 296 13.75 1.51 -40.05
C ALA A 296 12.31 1.35 -40.56
N VAL A 297 12.13 0.58 -41.65
CA VAL A 297 10.83 0.35 -42.31
C VAL A 297 9.79 -0.14 -41.31
N SER A 298 10.18 -0.99 -40.36
CA SER A 298 9.30 -1.47 -39.28
C SER A 298 8.77 -0.33 -38.40
N GLN A 299 9.63 0.60 -37.96
CA GLN A 299 9.22 1.73 -37.11
C GLN A 299 8.26 2.68 -37.84
N ILE A 300 8.46 2.88 -39.15
CA ILE A 300 7.54 3.69 -39.96
C ILE A 300 6.16 3.03 -40.03
N VAL A 301 6.11 1.71 -40.24
CA VAL A 301 4.84 0.94 -40.24
C VAL A 301 4.19 0.96 -38.86
N GLU A 302 4.95 0.86 -37.78
CA GLU A 302 4.45 0.98 -36.40
C GLU A 302 3.89 2.37 -36.11
N LEU A 303 4.48 3.43 -36.66
CA LEU A 303 3.95 4.79 -36.54
C LEU A 303 2.61 4.95 -37.27
N ASP A 304 2.47 4.36 -38.46
CA ASP A 304 1.18 4.34 -39.18
C ASP A 304 0.12 3.59 -38.37
N TYR A 305 0.46 2.41 -37.85
CA TYR A 305 -0.43 1.67 -36.96
C TYR A 305 -0.80 2.47 -35.71
N ALA A 306 0.17 3.14 -35.08
CA ALA A 306 -0.07 3.98 -33.90
C ALA A 306 -0.98 5.19 -34.22
N MET A 307 -0.84 5.79 -35.41
CA MET A 307 -1.74 6.84 -35.89
C MET A 307 -3.17 6.32 -36.06
N ASP A 308 -3.36 5.12 -36.61
CA ASP A 308 -4.68 4.49 -36.72
C ASP A 308 -5.28 4.16 -35.35
N GLN A 309 -4.49 3.59 -34.43
CA GLN A 309 -4.94 3.29 -33.06
C GLN A 309 -5.31 4.56 -32.28
N LEU A 310 -4.53 5.63 -32.42
CA LEU A 310 -4.84 6.95 -31.87
C LEU A 310 -6.14 7.51 -32.48
N ALA A 311 -6.36 7.28 -33.78
CA ALA A 311 -7.58 7.68 -34.46
C ALA A 311 -8.81 6.85 -34.02
N SER A 312 -8.64 5.58 -33.69
CA SER A 312 -9.69 4.75 -33.09
C SER A 312 -9.94 5.07 -31.61
N GLY A 313 -9.05 5.82 -30.96
CA GLY A 313 -9.17 6.17 -29.54
C GLY A 313 -8.68 5.08 -28.59
N ASN A 314 -7.87 4.13 -29.06
CA ASN A 314 -7.40 2.99 -28.28
C ASN A 314 -6.31 3.36 -27.24
N PHE A 315 -5.70 4.53 -27.38
CA PHE A 315 -4.83 5.14 -26.38
C PHE A 315 -4.83 6.67 -26.51
N VAL A 316 -4.21 7.33 -25.54
CA VAL A 316 -3.95 8.78 -25.56
C VAL A 316 -2.45 9.02 -25.58
N LEU A 317 -1.96 9.89 -26.47
CA LEU A 317 -0.57 10.34 -26.42
C LEU A 317 -0.45 11.47 -25.40
N GLY A 318 0.60 11.47 -24.58
CA GLY A 318 0.83 12.49 -23.58
C GLY A 318 2.30 12.84 -23.41
N GLN A 319 2.55 14.04 -22.88
CA GLN A 319 3.87 14.44 -22.42
C GLN A 319 4.18 13.72 -21.11
N TYR A 320 5.18 12.86 -21.14
CA TYR A 320 5.66 12.10 -20.02
C TYR A 320 7.01 12.63 -19.53
N HIS A 321 7.20 12.62 -18.22
CA HIS A 321 8.48 12.89 -17.58
C HIS A 321 8.70 11.89 -16.44
N PHE A 322 9.92 11.39 -16.36
CA PHE A 322 10.42 10.50 -15.32
C PHE A 322 11.60 11.19 -14.64
N ASN A 323 11.69 11.11 -13.32
CA ASN A 323 12.94 11.30 -12.61
C ASN A 323 13.00 10.34 -11.41
N MET A 324 14.21 10.01 -10.97
CA MET A 324 14.46 9.25 -9.75
C MET A 324 15.48 10.00 -8.92
N ALA A 325 15.03 10.67 -7.85
CA ALA A 325 15.89 11.28 -6.86
C ALA A 325 16.32 10.23 -5.84
N ILE A 326 17.62 9.97 -5.74
CA ILE A 326 18.23 8.99 -4.83
C ILE A 326 18.85 9.75 -3.67
N TYR A 327 18.68 9.26 -2.45
CA TYR A 327 19.19 9.90 -1.24
C TYR A 327 20.14 8.97 -0.47
N ALA A 328 21.11 9.57 0.20
CA ALA A 328 22.09 8.90 1.06
C ALA A 328 22.58 9.82 2.18
N ALA A 329 23.13 9.21 3.25
CA ALA A 329 23.67 9.94 4.39
C ALA A 329 25.04 10.60 4.11
N ASN A 330 25.78 10.08 3.13
CA ASN A 330 27.09 10.58 2.70
C ASN A 330 27.29 10.34 1.20
N GLN A 331 28.34 10.93 0.64
CA GLN A 331 28.62 10.86 -0.80
C GLN A 331 29.05 9.46 -1.27
N ASP A 332 29.78 8.70 -0.45
CA ASP A 332 30.23 7.36 -0.82
C ASP A 332 29.05 6.40 -0.98
N ASP A 333 28.12 6.41 -0.02
CA ASP A 333 26.85 5.67 -0.09
C ASP A 333 26.01 6.13 -1.29
N LEU A 334 26.03 7.43 -1.62
CA LEU A 334 25.32 7.97 -2.78
C LEU A 334 25.83 7.35 -4.09
N TYR A 335 27.15 7.27 -4.27
CA TYR A 335 27.73 6.67 -5.48
C TYR A 335 27.34 5.20 -5.63
N LEU A 336 27.34 4.43 -4.55
CA LEU A 336 26.89 3.03 -4.53
C LEU A 336 25.40 2.90 -4.86
N ASN A 337 24.55 3.71 -4.23
CA ASN A 337 23.10 3.69 -4.45
C ASN A 337 22.74 4.07 -5.90
N VAL A 338 23.40 5.09 -6.45
CA VAL A 338 23.24 5.49 -7.86
C VAL A 338 23.65 4.35 -8.80
N ALA A 339 24.77 3.67 -8.55
CA ALA A 339 25.21 2.54 -9.36
C ALA A 339 24.18 1.38 -9.32
N GLN A 340 23.64 1.05 -8.15
CA GLN A 340 22.61 0.02 -7.99
C GLN A 340 21.31 0.38 -8.72
N ALA A 341 20.83 1.63 -8.59
CA ALA A 341 19.64 2.09 -9.30
C ALA A 341 19.82 2.05 -10.83
N ARG A 342 20.98 2.49 -11.33
CA ARG A 342 21.31 2.40 -12.77
C ARG A 342 21.36 0.95 -13.25
N ALA A 343 21.90 0.03 -12.45
CA ALA A 343 21.92 -1.39 -12.79
C ALA A 343 20.50 -1.99 -12.88
N GLN A 344 19.60 -1.63 -11.96
CA GLN A 344 18.20 -2.06 -12.02
C GLN A 344 17.49 -1.52 -13.27
N LEU A 345 17.64 -0.23 -13.58
CA LEU A 345 17.04 0.38 -14.78
C LEU A 345 17.63 -0.21 -16.07
N SER A 346 18.95 -0.44 -16.11
CA SER A 346 19.61 -1.08 -17.25
C SER A 346 19.18 -2.54 -17.44
N GLY A 347 18.91 -3.26 -16.36
CA GLY A 347 18.36 -4.63 -16.43
C GLY A 347 16.96 -4.69 -17.05
N ALA A 348 16.22 -3.58 -17.01
CA ALA A 348 14.95 -3.38 -17.69
C ALA A 348 15.09 -2.66 -19.05
N SER A 349 16.29 -2.66 -19.63
CA SER A 349 16.62 -2.07 -20.95
C SER A 349 16.45 -0.55 -21.06
N PHE A 350 16.48 0.19 -19.95
CA PHE A 350 16.52 1.66 -19.99
C PHE A 350 17.95 2.18 -19.99
N VAL A 351 18.25 3.14 -20.86
CA VAL A 351 19.50 3.89 -20.79
C VAL A 351 19.30 5.09 -19.88
N THR A 352 20.07 5.15 -18.80
CA THR A 352 19.94 6.20 -17.78
C THR A 352 21.11 7.16 -17.77
N VAL A 353 20.82 8.40 -17.40
CA VAL A 353 21.78 9.48 -17.26
C VAL A 353 21.58 10.17 -15.92
N LYS A 354 22.69 10.53 -15.26
CA LYS A 354 22.66 11.36 -14.06
C LYS A 354 22.53 12.82 -14.49
N GLU A 355 21.57 13.55 -13.93
CA GLU A 355 21.39 14.97 -14.23
C GLU A 355 22.52 15.79 -13.59
N ASP A 356 23.26 16.53 -14.41
CA ASP A 356 24.39 17.38 -14.01
C ASP A 356 24.10 18.87 -14.26
N VAL A 357 23.70 19.21 -15.48
CA VAL A 357 23.42 20.59 -15.91
C VAL A 357 22.11 21.12 -15.31
N ALA A 358 21.07 20.27 -15.28
CA ALA A 358 19.71 20.67 -14.90
C ALA A 358 19.30 20.18 -13.50
N VAL A 359 20.25 19.86 -12.61
CA VAL A 359 19.99 19.22 -11.31
C VAL A 359 18.95 19.99 -10.46
N ALA A 360 19.02 21.32 -10.42
CA ALA A 360 18.07 22.13 -9.66
C ALA A 360 16.65 22.04 -10.26
N ALA A 361 16.53 22.17 -11.59
CA ALA A 361 15.25 22.02 -12.28
C ALA A 361 14.67 20.61 -12.08
N ALA A 362 15.49 19.58 -12.25
CA ALA A 362 15.12 18.19 -12.06
C ALA A 362 14.64 17.91 -10.63
N TYR A 363 15.26 18.53 -9.61
CA TYR A 363 14.83 18.42 -8.22
C TYR A 363 13.43 19.00 -8.00
N TYR A 364 13.18 20.23 -8.50
CA TYR A 364 11.88 20.87 -8.37
C TYR A 364 10.79 20.28 -9.28
N ALA A 365 11.16 19.56 -10.33
CA ALA A 365 10.22 18.82 -11.19
C ALA A 365 9.48 17.71 -10.45
N GLN A 366 9.97 17.30 -9.28
CA GLN A 366 9.26 16.37 -8.38
C GLN A 366 7.92 16.94 -7.91
N LEU A 367 7.80 18.26 -7.74
CA LEU A 367 6.55 18.85 -7.25
C LEU A 367 5.46 18.78 -8.35
N PRO A 368 4.23 18.33 -8.02
CA PRO A 368 3.09 18.45 -8.93
C PRO A 368 2.93 19.85 -9.50
N CYS A 369 2.52 19.95 -10.76
CA CYS A 369 2.34 21.20 -11.51
C CYS A 369 3.61 21.98 -11.88
N ASN A 370 4.82 21.44 -11.67
CA ASN A 370 6.05 22.10 -12.12
C ASN A 370 6.45 21.74 -13.56
N TRP A 371 5.58 21.99 -14.55
CA TRP A 371 5.87 21.72 -15.98
C TRP A 371 7.16 22.37 -16.49
N ARG A 372 7.44 23.59 -16.02
CA ARG A 372 8.58 24.42 -16.44
C ARG A 372 9.93 23.75 -16.19
N PHE A 373 10.02 22.89 -15.19
CA PHE A 373 11.31 22.38 -14.70
C PHE A 373 11.56 20.92 -15.05
N ARG A 374 10.73 20.29 -15.89
CA ARG A 374 10.86 18.88 -16.30
C ARG A 374 11.92 18.72 -17.41
N PRO A 375 13.12 18.19 -17.13
CA PRO A 375 14.06 17.84 -18.19
C PRO A 375 13.56 16.63 -19.00
N ARG A 376 14.07 16.40 -20.22
CA ARG A 376 13.88 15.15 -21.00
C ARG A 376 12.43 14.68 -21.17
N ILE A 377 11.51 15.59 -21.47
CA ILE A 377 10.12 15.24 -21.75
C ILE A 377 10.06 14.29 -22.96
N ALA A 378 9.36 13.17 -22.82
CA ALA A 378 9.08 12.21 -23.87
C ALA A 378 7.59 12.22 -24.21
N ASN A 379 7.24 11.83 -25.45
CA ASN A 379 5.84 11.65 -25.84
C ASN A 379 5.53 10.15 -25.79
N LEU A 380 4.71 9.72 -24.83
CA LEU A 380 4.37 8.32 -24.63
C LEU A 380 2.86 8.12 -24.78
N SER A 381 2.47 6.91 -25.20
CA SER A 381 1.08 6.46 -25.10
C SER A 381 0.69 6.29 -23.62
N SER A 382 -0.60 6.40 -23.34
CA SER A 382 -1.19 6.10 -22.03
C SER A 382 -0.88 4.66 -21.60
N LEU A 383 -0.86 3.71 -22.55
CA LEU A 383 -0.45 2.33 -22.29
C LEU A 383 0.99 2.25 -21.78
N ASN A 384 1.94 2.92 -22.43
CA ASN A 384 3.34 2.90 -22.00
C ASN A 384 3.52 3.61 -20.65
N PHE A 385 2.84 4.75 -20.45
CA PHE A 385 2.83 5.45 -19.16
C PHE A 385 2.35 4.53 -18.03
N LEU A 386 1.22 3.84 -18.22
CA LEU A 386 0.67 2.93 -17.22
C LEU A 386 1.50 1.65 -17.07
N GLY A 387 2.28 1.27 -18.08
CA GLY A 387 3.28 0.19 -17.97
C GLY A 387 4.42 0.58 -17.01
N LEU A 388 4.89 1.82 -17.12
CA LEU A 388 5.94 2.39 -16.27
C LEU A 388 5.43 2.70 -14.85
N CYS A 389 4.18 3.13 -14.72
CA CYS A 389 3.57 3.54 -13.46
C CYS A 389 2.20 2.85 -13.23
N PRO A 390 2.17 1.53 -12.99
CA PRO A 390 0.93 0.79 -12.78
C PRO A 390 0.38 0.90 -11.34
N LEU A 391 1.01 1.72 -10.47
CA LEU A 391 0.65 1.88 -9.06
C LEU A 391 0.70 0.55 -8.26
N HIS A 392 1.63 -0.34 -8.64
CA HIS A 392 1.90 -1.60 -7.95
C HIS A 392 2.60 -1.37 -6.60
N ASN A 393 2.28 -2.19 -5.60
CA ASN A 393 3.03 -2.23 -4.33
C ASN A 393 3.09 -3.65 -3.75
N PHE A 394 3.76 -3.82 -2.62
CA PHE A 394 3.69 -5.05 -1.84
C PHE A 394 2.46 -5.02 -0.92
N ALA A 395 1.93 -6.20 -0.60
CA ALA A 395 0.89 -6.29 0.40
C ALA A 395 1.43 -5.79 1.75
N THR A 396 0.76 -4.78 2.32
CA THR A 396 1.11 -4.18 3.62
C THR A 396 0.28 -4.74 4.77
N GLY A 397 -0.85 -5.38 4.45
CA GLY A 397 -1.80 -5.83 5.46
C GLY A 397 -2.48 -4.64 6.17
N LYS A 398 -3.22 -4.92 7.24
CA LYS A 398 -4.05 -3.92 7.93
C LYS A 398 -3.61 -3.75 9.37
N ALA A 399 -3.06 -2.58 9.71
CA ALA A 399 -2.47 -2.32 11.01
C ALA A 399 -3.50 -2.25 12.16
N ALA A 400 -4.68 -1.69 11.89
CA ALA A 400 -5.72 -1.41 12.87
C ALA A 400 -7.13 -1.59 12.29
N PHE A 401 -8.16 -1.52 13.14
CA PHE A 401 -9.58 -1.67 12.76
C PHE A 401 -9.89 -3.02 12.08
N ASN A 402 -9.11 -4.05 12.41
CA ASN A 402 -9.42 -5.43 12.08
C ASN A 402 -10.57 -5.94 12.97
N PRO A 403 -11.16 -7.10 12.68
CA PRO A 403 -12.11 -7.78 13.57
C PRO A 403 -11.66 -7.84 15.03
N TRP A 404 -10.37 -8.08 15.26
CA TRP A 404 -9.74 -8.11 16.58
C TRP A 404 -9.01 -6.81 16.97
N GLY A 405 -9.26 -5.71 16.24
CA GLY A 405 -8.62 -4.42 16.47
C GLY A 405 -7.25 -4.30 15.79
N ALA A 406 -6.18 -4.36 16.57
CA ALA A 406 -4.82 -4.22 16.06
C ALA A 406 -4.36 -5.48 15.30
N SER A 407 -3.40 -5.31 14.39
CA SER A 407 -2.75 -6.43 13.70
C SER A 407 -2.17 -7.42 14.70
N VAL A 408 -2.26 -8.72 14.38
CA VAL A 408 -1.76 -9.79 15.25
C VAL A 408 -0.26 -9.64 15.45
N SER A 409 0.48 -9.50 14.36
CA SER A 409 1.92 -9.29 14.37
C SER A 409 2.35 -8.55 13.10
N VAL A 410 3.56 -7.99 13.14
CA VAL A 410 4.20 -7.44 11.96
C VAL A 410 5.21 -8.45 11.44
N LEU A 411 5.09 -8.84 10.17
CA LEU A 411 6.03 -9.69 9.47
C LEU A 411 6.84 -8.85 8.47
N GLN A 412 7.90 -9.45 7.93
CA GLN A 412 8.75 -8.80 6.93
C GLN A 412 8.42 -9.35 5.54
N THR A 413 8.15 -8.48 4.57
CA THR A 413 7.98 -8.85 3.15
C THR A 413 9.33 -9.06 2.44
N LEU A 414 9.30 -9.52 1.18
CA LEU A 414 10.48 -9.73 0.34
C LEU A 414 11.28 -8.44 0.05
N ASN A 415 10.66 -7.26 0.15
CA ASN A 415 11.32 -5.97 -0.07
C ASN A 415 11.68 -5.25 1.26
N ASN A 416 11.75 -5.97 2.37
CA ASN A 416 12.01 -5.44 3.71
C ASN A 416 10.97 -4.42 4.21
N GLN A 417 9.72 -4.53 3.74
CA GLN A 417 8.60 -3.74 4.22
C GLN A 417 7.87 -4.46 5.36
N ALA A 418 7.24 -3.67 6.23
CA ALA A 418 6.36 -4.15 7.27
C ALA A 418 5.07 -4.74 6.65
N TYR A 419 4.71 -5.95 7.05
CA TYR A 419 3.43 -6.59 6.73
C TYR A 419 2.62 -6.82 7.99
N HIS A 420 1.50 -6.13 8.13
CA HIS A 420 0.56 -6.25 9.24
C HIS A 420 -0.32 -7.50 9.06
N PHE A 421 0.14 -8.61 9.64
CA PHE A 421 -0.52 -9.90 9.54
C PHE A 421 -1.79 -9.95 10.39
N ASN A 422 -2.85 -10.49 9.79
CA ASN A 422 -4.13 -10.78 10.42
C ASN A 422 -4.65 -12.12 9.89
N PHE A 423 -5.35 -12.87 10.72
CA PHE A 423 -6.01 -14.12 10.28
C PHE A 423 -7.26 -13.87 9.42
N HIS A 424 -7.87 -12.69 9.54
CA HIS A 424 -9.06 -12.32 8.78
C HIS A 424 -8.67 -11.60 7.50
N ALA A 425 -9.33 -11.97 6.41
CA ALA A 425 -9.35 -11.17 5.19
C ALA A 425 -10.47 -10.14 5.27
N THR A 426 -10.12 -8.86 5.47
CA THR A 426 -11.05 -7.71 5.43
C THR A 426 -10.50 -6.66 4.47
N ARG A 427 -11.34 -5.70 4.03
CA ARG A 427 -10.86 -4.67 3.11
C ARG A 427 -9.90 -3.71 3.84
N PRO A 428 -8.84 -3.20 3.17
CA PRO A 428 -7.85 -2.32 3.82
C PRO A 428 -8.46 -1.09 4.50
N ASN A 429 -9.41 -0.41 3.83
CA ASN A 429 -10.01 0.85 4.29
C ASN A 429 -11.33 0.67 5.05
N GLU A 430 -11.69 -0.56 5.41
CA GLU A 430 -12.94 -0.86 6.12
C GLU A 430 -12.76 -0.77 7.64
N TYR A 431 -13.77 -0.30 8.35
CA TYR A 431 -13.79 -0.40 9.81
C TYR A 431 -14.43 -1.73 10.19
N SER A 432 -13.62 -2.74 10.50
CA SER A 432 -14.10 -4.12 10.70
C SER A 432 -14.17 -4.53 12.17
N LEU A 433 -14.05 -3.60 13.12
CA LEU A 433 -13.96 -3.93 14.54
C LEU A 433 -15.23 -4.67 15.01
N GLY A 434 -15.05 -5.86 15.60
CA GLY A 434 -16.15 -6.67 16.10
C GLY A 434 -16.92 -7.47 15.03
N GLU A 435 -16.53 -7.37 13.75
CA GLU A 435 -17.09 -8.21 12.70
C GLU A 435 -16.77 -9.69 12.96
N LYS A 436 -17.73 -10.57 12.67
CA LYS A 436 -17.56 -12.02 12.78
C LYS A 436 -16.95 -12.61 11.49
N ALA A 437 -15.88 -11.98 11.00
CA ALA A 437 -15.16 -12.47 9.84
C ALA A 437 -14.52 -13.83 10.14
N VAL A 438 -14.36 -14.67 9.11
CA VAL A 438 -13.73 -15.98 9.26
C VAL A 438 -12.22 -15.83 9.32
N ALA A 439 -11.58 -16.50 10.29
CA ALA A 439 -10.15 -16.40 10.58
C ALA A 439 -9.36 -17.67 10.20
N ASN A 440 -9.89 -18.49 9.27
CA ASN A 440 -9.30 -19.77 8.91
C ASN A 440 -7.94 -19.55 8.24
N THR A 441 -6.90 -20.22 8.75
CA THR A 441 -5.54 -20.11 8.21
C THR A 441 -4.91 -21.48 8.07
N MET A 442 -4.28 -21.72 6.92
CA MET A 442 -3.58 -22.96 6.61
C MET A 442 -2.08 -22.69 6.47
N VAL A 443 -1.25 -23.45 7.18
CA VAL A 443 0.21 -23.38 7.11
C VAL A 443 0.74 -24.66 6.49
N ILE A 444 1.27 -24.56 5.26
CA ILE A 444 1.79 -25.70 4.48
C ILE A 444 3.32 -25.61 4.38
N GLY A 445 3.98 -26.76 4.45
CA GLY A 445 5.45 -26.86 4.34
C GLY A 445 5.95 -28.26 4.67
N LYS A 446 7.16 -28.60 4.22
CA LYS A 446 7.80 -29.90 4.52
C LYS A 446 8.21 -29.99 6.00
N SER A 447 8.54 -31.18 6.48
CA SER A 447 9.10 -31.31 7.84
C SER A 447 10.39 -30.51 7.96
N GLY A 448 10.64 -29.88 9.13
CA GLY A 448 11.83 -29.07 9.38
C GLY A 448 11.82 -27.63 8.81
N THR A 449 10.79 -27.22 8.06
CA THR A 449 10.74 -25.86 7.45
C THR A 449 10.23 -24.76 8.40
N GLY A 450 10.09 -25.03 9.70
CA GLY A 450 9.67 -24.04 10.70
C GLY A 450 8.16 -23.83 10.86
N LYS A 451 7.29 -24.71 10.34
CA LYS A 451 5.82 -24.59 10.49
C LYS A 451 5.35 -24.42 11.93
N THR A 452 5.78 -25.31 12.82
CA THR A 452 5.41 -25.28 14.25
C THR A 452 5.91 -24.01 14.91
N ALA A 453 7.11 -23.53 14.55
CA ALA A 453 7.65 -22.28 15.06
C ALA A 453 6.80 -21.08 14.63
N LEU A 454 6.38 -21.02 13.36
CA LEU A 454 5.48 -19.97 12.86
C LEU A 454 4.13 -19.99 13.58
N ILE A 455 3.51 -21.17 13.73
CA ILE A 455 2.22 -21.31 14.42
C ILE A 455 2.34 -20.85 15.88
N ASN A 456 3.35 -21.33 16.61
CA ASN A 456 3.58 -20.95 18.00
C ASN A 456 3.83 -19.44 18.14
N PHE A 457 4.62 -18.86 17.23
CA PHE A 457 4.85 -17.41 17.20
C PHE A 457 3.54 -16.64 17.01
N LEU A 458 2.73 -16.99 16.00
CA LEU A 458 1.46 -16.32 15.75
C LEU A 458 0.49 -16.46 16.94
N LEU A 459 0.41 -17.63 17.56
CA LEU A 459 -0.42 -17.85 18.74
C LEU A 459 0.07 -17.05 19.96
N ALA A 460 1.39 -16.96 20.18
CA ALA A 460 1.95 -16.10 21.22
C ALA A 460 1.54 -14.64 20.99
N GLN A 461 1.63 -14.19 19.73
CA GLN A 461 1.33 -12.82 19.34
C GLN A 461 -0.15 -12.44 19.53
N VAL A 462 -1.07 -13.41 19.44
CA VAL A 462 -2.52 -13.24 19.66
C VAL A 462 -2.88 -13.01 21.12
N GLN A 463 -2.06 -13.44 22.08
CA GLN A 463 -2.37 -13.33 23.51
C GLN A 463 -2.46 -11.90 24.04
N LYS A 464 -2.03 -10.89 23.27
CA LYS A 464 -2.21 -9.46 23.63
C LYS A 464 -3.66 -8.98 23.54
N LEU A 465 -4.51 -9.71 22.82
CA LEU A 465 -5.89 -9.29 22.59
C LEU A 465 -6.70 -9.29 23.90
N GLN A 466 -7.71 -8.43 23.96
CA GLN A 466 -8.57 -8.27 25.12
C GLN A 466 -10.03 -8.49 24.69
N PRO A 467 -10.74 -9.51 25.23
CA PRO A 467 -10.23 -10.54 26.16
C PRO A 467 -9.19 -11.47 25.51
N GLU A 468 -8.34 -12.10 26.34
CA GLU A 468 -7.34 -13.06 25.86
C GLU A 468 -8.02 -14.26 25.18
N PRO A 469 -7.60 -14.65 23.97
CA PRO A 469 -8.21 -15.78 23.27
C PRO A 469 -7.90 -17.13 23.90
N THR A 470 -8.92 -17.96 24.08
CA THR A 470 -8.76 -19.36 24.48
C THR A 470 -8.21 -20.19 23.33
N VAL A 471 -7.03 -20.78 23.50
CA VAL A 471 -6.38 -21.62 22.48
C VAL A 471 -6.52 -23.10 22.82
N PHE A 472 -7.16 -23.87 21.94
CA PHE A 472 -7.11 -25.33 21.95
C PHE A 472 -6.06 -25.81 20.93
N PHE A 473 -5.03 -26.50 21.41
CA PHE A 473 -3.91 -26.94 20.59
C PHE A 473 -3.84 -28.46 20.54
N PHE A 474 -4.02 -29.03 19.35
CA PHE A 474 -3.79 -30.46 19.10
C PHE A 474 -2.37 -30.66 18.59
N ASP A 475 -1.51 -31.17 19.47
CA ASP A 475 -0.10 -31.38 19.19
C ASP A 475 0.22 -32.86 18.94
N LYS A 476 1.23 -33.11 18.12
CA LYS A 476 1.79 -34.44 17.88
C LYS A 476 3.23 -34.45 18.35
N ASP A 477 3.64 -35.54 19.02
CA ASP A 477 5.01 -35.77 19.47
C ASP A 477 5.56 -34.72 20.46
N LYS A 478 4.67 -34.01 21.18
CA LYS A 478 5.01 -33.00 22.20
C LYS A 478 5.82 -31.80 21.64
N GLY A 479 5.72 -31.52 20.34
CA GLY A 479 6.43 -30.43 19.67
C GLY A 479 6.06 -29.02 20.15
N ALA A 480 4.88 -28.83 20.75
CA ALA A 480 4.41 -27.55 21.27
C ALA A 480 4.31 -27.50 22.81
N GLN A 481 4.67 -28.58 23.52
CA GLN A 481 4.50 -28.66 24.98
C GLN A 481 5.17 -27.51 25.73
N ILE A 482 6.44 -27.24 25.43
CA ILE A 482 7.22 -26.18 26.10
C ILE A 482 6.59 -24.81 25.84
N PHE A 483 6.16 -24.56 24.61
CA PHE A 483 5.48 -23.33 24.22
C PHE A 483 4.18 -23.14 25.00
N ILE A 484 3.31 -24.16 25.01
CA ILE A 484 2.03 -24.12 25.71
C ILE A 484 2.23 -23.81 27.19
N GLN A 485 3.20 -24.45 27.84
CA GLN A 485 3.52 -24.20 29.25
C GLN A 485 4.09 -22.80 29.49
N ALA A 486 4.97 -22.31 28.60
CA ALA A 486 5.54 -20.96 28.71
C ALA A 486 4.49 -19.85 28.55
N CYS A 487 3.46 -20.11 27.75
CA CYS A 487 2.27 -19.28 27.59
C CYS A 487 1.20 -19.49 28.68
N GLY A 488 1.53 -20.14 29.80
CA GLY A 488 0.61 -20.35 30.94
C GLY A 488 -0.46 -21.42 30.71
N GLY A 489 -0.42 -22.12 29.58
CA GLY A 489 -1.38 -23.15 29.22
C GLY A 489 -1.17 -24.49 29.94
N ARG A 490 -2.18 -25.36 29.86
CA ARG A 490 -2.12 -26.73 30.38
C ARG A 490 -1.89 -27.71 29.24
N TYR A 491 -0.95 -28.63 29.41
CA TYR A 491 -0.65 -29.67 28.43
C TYR A 491 -1.08 -31.04 28.94
N PHE A 492 -1.91 -31.74 28.17
CA PHE A 492 -2.39 -33.08 28.49
C PHE A 492 -1.87 -34.06 27.45
N THR A 493 -1.28 -35.17 27.89
CA THR A 493 -0.77 -36.19 26.96
C THR A 493 -1.73 -37.36 26.88
N LEU A 494 -2.10 -37.75 25.65
CA LEU A 494 -2.87 -38.96 25.38
C LEU A 494 -1.90 -40.11 25.14
N GLU A 495 -1.67 -40.95 26.16
CA GLU A 495 -0.79 -42.11 26.09
C GLU A 495 -1.58 -43.40 26.19
N LYS A 496 -1.25 -44.39 25.36
CA LYS A 496 -1.92 -45.70 25.38
C LYS A 496 -1.74 -46.36 26.75
N GLY A 497 -2.85 -46.80 27.33
CA GLY A 497 -2.85 -47.49 28.63
C GLY A 497 -2.78 -46.57 29.86
N LYS A 498 -2.71 -45.24 29.68
CA LYS A 498 -2.77 -44.27 30.79
C LYS A 498 -4.11 -43.54 30.83
N PRO A 499 -4.66 -43.25 32.02
CA PRO A 499 -5.87 -42.42 32.14
C PRO A 499 -5.65 -41.03 31.53
N THR A 500 -6.56 -40.60 30.65
CA THR A 500 -6.48 -39.31 29.96
C THR A 500 -7.03 -38.16 30.81
N GLY A 501 -7.89 -38.46 31.79
CA GLY A 501 -8.63 -37.46 32.56
C GLY A 501 -9.79 -36.81 31.79
N PHE A 502 -10.07 -37.25 30.55
CA PHE A 502 -11.07 -36.64 29.66
C PHE A 502 -12.38 -37.42 29.67
N ASN A 503 -12.92 -37.72 30.84
CA ASN A 503 -14.20 -38.42 30.92
C ASN A 503 -15.34 -37.40 30.81
N PRO A 504 -16.06 -37.31 29.66
CA PRO A 504 -17.06 -36.27 29.46
C PRO A 504 -18.26 -36.46 30.40
N LEU A 505 -18.50 -37.68 30.88
CA LEU A 505 -19.56 -37.99 31.84
C LEU A 505 -19.36 -37.32 33.20
N GLN A 506 -18.18 -36.78 33.49
CA GLN A 506 -17.88 -36.09 34.75
C GLN A 506 -18.23 -34.59 34.74
N CYS A 507 -18.88 -34.09 33.68
CA CYS A 507 -19.38 -32.71 33.60
C CYS A 507 -20.49 -32.42 34.63
N ASP A 508 -20.84 -31.15 34.82
CA ASP A 508 -21.96 -30.77 35.68
C ASP A 508 -23.30 -31.22 35.11
N ASN A 509 -24.27 -31.51 35.99
CA ASN A 509 -25.61 -31.90 35.57
C ASN A 509 -26.41 -30.65 35.17
N THR A 510 -26.31 -30.27 33.90
CA THR A 510 -27.07 -29.16 33.30
C THR A 510 -27.76 -29.66 32.02
N PRO A 511 -28.88 -29.03 31.60
CA PRO A 511 -29.56 -29.41 30.36
C PRO A 511 -28.65 -29.39 29.12
N GLU A 512 -27.73 -28.44 29.04
CA GLU A 512 -26.77 -28.30 27.93
C GLU A 512 -25.78 -29.49 27.89
N ASN A 513 -25.26 -29.88 29.05
CA ASN A 513 -24.35 -31.01 29.17
C ASN A 513 -25.06 -32.35 28.91
N GLU A 514 -26.31 -32.49 29.35
CA GLU A 514 -27.14 -33.66 29.03
C GLU A 514 -27.28 -33.82 27.51
N GLN A 515 -27.67 -32.74 26.81
CA GLN A 515 -27.82 -32.75 25.36
C GLN A 515 -26.51 -33.07 24.63
N PHE A 516 -25.40 -32.47 25.08
CA PHE A 516 -24.06 -32.78 24.56
C PHE A 516 -23.71 -34.26 24.74
N LEU A 517 -23.94 -34.82 25.93
CA LEU A 517 -23.64 -36.22 26.22
C LEU A 517 -24.50 -37.19 25.42
N VAL A 518 -25.79 -36.89 25.22
CA VAL A 518 -26.65 -37.71 24.35
C VAL A 518 -26.09 -37.73 22.92
N GLY A 519 -25.76 -36.57 22.35
CA GLY A 519 -25.17 -36.48 21.01
C GLY A 519 -23.80 -37.18 20.92
N LEU A 520 -22.98 -37.08 21.96
CA LEU A 520 -21.70 -37.78 22.05
C LEU A 520 -21.91 -39.30 22.06
N VAL A 521 -22.83 -39.82 22.87
CA VAL A 521 -23.11 -41.26 22.95
C VAL A 521 -23.68 -41.77 21.62
N GLN A 522 -24.55 -41.00 20.96
CA GLN A 522 -25.02 -41.33 19.61
C GLN A 522 -23.86 -41.44 18.61
N THR A 523 -22.94 -40.46 18.65
CA THR A 523 -21.75 -40.47 17.79
C THR A 523 -20.86 -41.69 18.06
N LEU A 524 -20.68 -42.07 19.33
CA LEU A 524 -19.89 -43.23 19.74
C LEU A 524 -20.53 -44.56 19.32
N CYS A 525 -21.86 -44.66 19.34
CA CYS A 525 -22.59 -45.83 18.89
C CYS A 525 -22.58 -45.97 17.35
N GLY A 526 -22.37 -44.87 16.61
CA GLY A 526 -22.14 -44.91 15.16
C GLY A 526 -23.34 -45.34 14.32
N LYS A 527 -24.58 -45.19 14.84
CA LYS A 527 -25.80 -45.55 14.12
C LYS A 527 -26.31 -44.36 13.29
N ASP A 528 -26.69 -44.60 12.04
CA ASP A 528 -27.17 -43.55 11.12
C ASP A 528 -28.49 -42.90 11.56
N LYS A 529 -29.39 -43.67 12.19
CA LYS A 529 -30.70 -43.21 12.66
C LYS A 529 -31.06 -43.86 13.99
N TYR A 530 -31.57 -43.04 14.91
CA TYR A 530 -32.12 -43.48 16.20
C TYR A 530 -33.65 -43.41 16.16
N SER A 531 -34.33 -44.45 16.65
CA SER A 531 -35.78 -44.41 16.85
C SER A 531 -36.14 -43.48 18.02
N ALA A 532 -37.41 -43.07 18.10
CA ALA A 532 -37.90 -42.25 19.23
C ALA A 532 -37.63 -42.94 20.58
N THR A 533 -37.88 -44.26 20.65
CA THR A 533 -37.64 -45.06 21.85
C THR A 533 -36.15 -45.09 22.23
N GLU A 534 -35.25 -45.29 21.26
CA GLU A 534 -33.80 -45.30 21.52
C GLU A 534 -33.29 -43.93 21.98
N GLN A 535 -33.86 -42.84 21.46
CA GLN A 535 -33.53 -41.48 21.92
C GLN A 535 -34.00 -41.25 23.36
N GLU A 536 -35.22 -41.67 23.70
CA GLU A 536 -35.74 -41.59 25.07
C GLU A 536 -34.89 -42.43 26.05
N ASP A 537 -34.50 -43.64 25.64
CA ASP A 537 -33.64 -44.51 26.45
C ASP A 537 -32.26 -43.91 26.68
N LEU A 538 -31.66 -43.28 25.66
CA LEU A 538 -30.39 -42.56 25.77
C LEU A 538 -30.49 -41.37 26.71
N ILE A 539 -31.54 -40.54 26.56
CA ILE A 539 -31.79 -39.40 27.44
C ILE A 539 -31.95 -39.87 28.88
N ARG A 540 -32.75 -40.92 29.11
CA ARG A 540 -32.95 -41.51 30.44
C ARG A 540 -31.64 -42.02 31.03
N ALA A 541 -30.83 -42.71 30.24
CA ALA A 541 -29.54 -43.25 30.70
C ALA A 541 -28.52 -42.14 31.02
N VAL A 542 -28.46 -41.08 30.21
CA VAL A 542 -27.58 -39.93 30.44
C VAL A 542 -28.00 -39.15 31.69
N ARG A 543 -29.31 -38.93 31.89
CA ARG A 543 -29.81 -38.33 33.14
C ARG A 543 -29.44 -39.17 34.36
N ALA A 544 -29.71 -40.47 34.28
CA ALA A 544 -29.39 -41.39 35.37
C ALA A 544 -27.90 -41.39 35.70
N ILE A 545 -26.99 -41.35 34.72
CA ILE A 545 -25.55 -41.29 35.01
C ILE A 545 -25.15 -39.93 35.61
N LEU A 546 -25.71 -38.81 35.15
CA LEU A 546 -25.40 -37.48 35.68
C LEU A 546 -25.87 -37.29 37.13
N ASP A 547 -26.91 -38.01 37.55
CA ASP A 547 -27.37 -38.01 38.94
C ASP A 547 -26.47 -38.82 39.90
N THR A 548 -25.56 -39.65 39.38
CA THR A 548 -24.61 -40.39 40.23
C THR A 548 -23.40 -39.52 40.65
N PRO A 549 -22.71 -39.86 41.77
CA PRO A 549 -21.44 -39.25 42.13
C PRO A 549 -20.41 -39.28 40.98
N ARG A 550 -19.66 -38.19 40.77
CA ARG A 550 -18.71 -38.03 39.64
C ARG A 550 -17.74 -39.21 39.42
N HIS A 551 -17.31 -39.88 40.50
CA HIS A 551 -16.40 -41.03 40.40
C HIS A 551 -17.07 -42.30 39.84
N LEU A 552 -18.40 -42.41 39.88
CA LEU A 552 -19.18 -43.53 39.32
C LEU A 552 -19.63 -43.28 37.88
N ARG A 553 -19.46 -42.05 37.37
CA ARG A 553 -19.87 -41.65 36.02
C ARG A 553 -18.90 -42.22 34.97
N THR A 554 -19.07 -43.47 34.61
CA THR A 554 -18.21 -44.19 33.66
C THR A 554 -19.03 -44.74 32.50
N LEU A 555 -18.41 -44.95 31.33
CA LEU A 555 -19.08 -45.57 30.18
C LEU A 555 -19.62 -46.97 30.52
N SER A 556 -18.90 -47.73 31.35
CA SER A 556 -19.35 -49.04 31.82
C SER A 556 -20.65 -48.97 32.63
N ASN A 557 -20.81 -47.94 33.47
CA ASN A 557 -22.04 -47.74 34.23
C ASN A 557 -23.15 -47.14 33.38
N LEU A 558 -22.84 -46.20 32.47
CA LEU A 558 -23.80 -45.71 31.48
C LEU A 558 -24.39 -46.86 30.65
N ARG A 559 -23.55 -47.81 30.22
CA ARG A 559 -24.01 -49.01 29.49
C ARG A 559 -25.03 -49.83 30.29
N LYS A 560 -24.89 -49.92 31.61
CA LYS A 560 -25.85 -50.63 32.47
C LYS A 560 -27.19 -49.90 32.59
N SER A 561 -27.21 -48.59 32.38
CA SER A 561 -28.42 -47.76 32.40
C SER A 561 -29.20 -47.79 31.09
N LEU A 562 -28.60 -48.32 30.02
CA LEU A 562 -29.28 -48.58 28.75
C LEU A 562 -30.09 -49.88 28.85
N PRO A 563 -31.23 -49.99 28.15
CA PRO A 563 -32.04 -51.20 28.14
C PRO A 563 -31.22 -52.39 27.62
N ASN A 564 -31.28 -53.50 28.36
CA ASN A 564 -30.60 -54.73 27.99
C ASN A 564 -31.43 -55.45 26.93
N MET A 565 -31.07 -55.29 25.65
CA MET A 565 -31.82 -55.86 24.52
C MET A 565 -31.49 -57.34 24.24
N GLY A 566 -30.76 -58.02 25.14
CA GLY A 566 -30.25 -59.37 24.89
C GLY A 566 -29.17 -59.37 23.79
N GLU A 567 -28.37 -60.43 23.71
CA GLU A 567 -27.57 -60.71 22.50
C GLU A 567 -28.47 -61.26 21.39
#